data_AF-A0A0N1L6E0-F1
#
_entry.id   AF-A0A0N1L6E0-F1
#
_cell.length_a   1.000
_cell.length_b   1.000
_cell.length_c   1.000
_cell.angle_alpha   90.00
_cell.angle_beta   90.00
_cell.angle_gamma   90.00
#
_symmetry.space_group_name_H-M   'P 1'
#
loop_
_entity.id
_entity.type
_entity.pdbx_description
1 polymer ?
#
loop_
_entity_poly.entity_id
_entity_poly.type
_entity_poly.pdbx_seq_one_letter_code
_entity_poly.pdbx_strand_id
1 'polypeptide(L)'
;MARLVCAACVALPLSGVQAQTISDADRQKLAENYVQADADGDKALTRSEFHSLLSLNAQDNLGRAGQIVKFGRQDMAFNRIDADGDGMVTQQELQALAR
;
A
#
# COMPACT_ATOMS: atom_id res chain seq x y z
N MET A 1 9.75 -59.74 -19.81
CA MET A 1 8.80 -58.62 -19.66
C MET A 1 8.92 -58.07 -18.24
N ALA A 2 9.79 -57.08 -18.04
CA ALA A 2 10.06 -56.51 -16.73
C ALA A 2 9.20 -55.26 -16.50
N ARG A 3 8.50 -55.23 -15.36
CA ARG A 3 7.66 -54.12 -14.89
C ARG A 3 8.55 -53.00 -14.36
N LEU A 4 8.41 -51.78 -14.89
CA LEU A 4 8.89 -50.56 -14.23
C LEU A 4 7.68 -49.82 -13.66
N VAL A 5 7.64 -49.76 -12.33
CA VAL A 5 6.80 -48.83 -11.57
C VAL A 5 7.51 -47.49 -11.61
N CYS A 6 6.93 -46.48 -12.26
CA CYS A 6 7.30 -45.08 -12.07
C CYS A 6 6.22 -44.41 -11.23
N ALA A 7 6.39 -44.50 -9.91
CA ALA A 7 5.82 -43.54 -8.99
C ALA A 7 6.63 -42.25 -9.12
N ALA A 8 6.01 -41.21 -9.67
CA ALA A 8 6.46 -39.84 -9.47
C ALA A 8 5.21 -38.97 -9.38
N CYS A 9 4.66 -38.91 -8.17
CA CYS A 9 3.81 -37.81 -7.74
C CYS A 9 4.66 -36.54 -7.85
N VAL A 10 4.59 -35.84 -8.99
CA VAL A 10 5.13 -34.49 -9.07
C VAL A 10 4.16 -33.60 -8.30
N ALA A 11 4.53 -33.38 -7.05
CA ALA A 11 3.92 -32.42 -6.16
C ALA A 11 3.85 -31.06 -6.87
N LEU A 12 2.64 -30.53 -6.97
CA LEU A 12 2.38 -29.13 -7.25
C LEU A 12 3.11 -28.29 -6.19
N PRO A 13 4.00 -27.34 -6.56
CA PRO A 13 4.39 -26.33 -5.59
C PRO A 13 3.16 -25.46 -5.31
N LEU A 14 2.70 -25.58 -4.07
CA LEU A 14 1.73 -24.72 -3.41
C LEU A 14 2.09 -23.24 -3.59
N SER A 15 1.05 -22.44 -3.82
CA SER A 15 0.87 -21.14 -3.19
C SER A 15 1.90 -20.05 -3.50
N GLY A 16 1.90 -19.58 -4.75
CA GLY A 16 2.18 -18.17 -5.01
C GLY A 16 0.99 -17.33 -4.55
N VAL A 17 1.00 -16.88 -3.29
CA VAL A 17 0.13 -15.78 -2.85
C VAL A 17 0.44 -14.59 -3.75
N GLN A 18 -0.42 -14.34 -4.73
CA GLN A 18 -0.35 -13.14 -5.57
C GLN A 18 -0.79 -11.95 -4.70
N ALA A 19 0.07 -11.52 -3.78
CA ALA A 19 0.07 -10.14 -3.36
C ALA A 19 0.38 -9.37 -4.64
N GLN A 20 -0.62 -8.66 -5.18
CA GLN A 20 -0.50 -7.88 -6.39
C GLN A 20 0.71 -6.95 -6.22
N THR A 21 1.83 -7.30 -6.83
CA THR A 21 3.07 -6.56 -6.66
C THR A 21 2.87 -5.24 -7.37
N ILE A 22 2.72 -4.16 -6.60
CA ILE A 22 2.76 -2.77 -7.09
C ILE A 22 3.93 -2.66 -8.09
N SER A 23 3.74 -2.01 -9.25
CA SER A 23 4.83 -1.91 -10.23
C SER A 23 5.95 -1.00 -9.69
N ASP A 24 7.17 -1.12 -10.21
CA ASP A 24 8.27 -0.24 -9.77
C ASP A 24 8.01 1.23 -10.12
N ALA A 25 7.31 1.48 -11.22
CA ALA A 25 6.84 2.82 -11.59
C ALA A 25 5.83 3.36 -10.56
N ASP A 26 4.86 2.55 -10.14
CA ASP A 26 3.88 2.96 -9.12
C ASP A 26 4.55 3.18 -7.75
N ARG A 27 5.55 2.37 -7.39
CA ARG A 27 6.36 2.58 -6.18
C ARG A 27 7.09 3.91 -6.22
N GLN A 28 7.70 4.24 -7.35
CA GLN A 28 8.38 5.52 -7.53
C GLN A 28 7.39 6.67 -7.42
N LYS A 29 6.22 6.58 -8.06
CA LYS A 29 5.19 7.61 -7.99
C LYS A 29 4.62 7.80 -6.59
N LEU A 30 4.39 6.71 -5.85
CA LEU A 30 3.98 6.78 -4.45
C LEU A 30 5.02 7.52 -3.60
N ALA A 31 6.31 7.27 -3.82
CA ALA A 31 7.38 7.96 -3.10
C ALA A 31 7.47 9.44 -3.48
N GLU A 32 7.36 9.78 -4.76
CA GLU A 32 7.31 11.17 -5.25
C GLU A 32 6.14 11.92 -4.62
N ASN A 33 4.94 11.33 -4.64
CA ASN A 33 3.74 11.95 -4.07
C ASN A 33 3.82 12.07 -2.56
N TYR A 34 4.46 11.13 -1.86
CA TYR A 34 4.71 11.23 -0.43
C TYR A 34 5.58 12.44 -0.11
N VAL A 35 6.72 12.58 -0.78
CA VAL A 35 7.65 13.71 -0.59
C VAL A 35 6.99 15.04 -0.98
N GLN A 36 6.11 15.03 -1.97
CA GLN A 36 5.38 16.23 -2.37
C GLN A 36 4.29 16.63 -1.36
N ALA A 37 3.69 15.66 -0.69
CA ALA A 37 2.65 15.89 0.30
C ALA A 37 3.21 16.31 1.67
N ASP A 38 4.35 15.73 2.08
CA ASP A 38 5.12 16.05 3.27
C ASP A 38 5.80 17.41 3.10
N ALA A 39 5.12 18.48 3.52
CA ALA A 39 5.50 19.85 3.17
C ALA A 39 6.62 20.38 4.07
N ASP A 40 6.69 19.92 5.31
CA ASP A 40 7.75 20.29 6.26
C ASP A 40 8.94 19.32 6.26
N GLY A 41 8.79 18.14 5.64
CA GLY A 41 9.86 17.18 5.41
C GLY A 41 10.21 16.36 6.66
N ASP A 42 9.29 16.27 7.62
CA ASP A 42 9.50 15.56 8.89
C ASP A 42 9.24 14.05 8.77
N LYS A 43 8.74 13.59 7.61
CA LYS A 43 8.36 12.21 7.29
C LYS A 43 7.16 11.69 8.07
N ALA A 44 6.39 12.57 8.68
CA ALA A 44 5.04 12.32 9.15
C ALA A 44 4.07 13.08 8.24
N LEU A 45 2.83 12.58 8.15
CA LEU A 45 1.79 13.28 7.40
C LEU A 45 0.74 13.75 8.38
N THR A 46 0.62 15.07 8.53
CA THR A 46 -0.56 15.65 9.17
C THR A 46 -1.82 15.29 8.38
N ARG A 47 -2.99 15.50 8.98
CA ARG A 47 -4.28 15.29 8.28
C ARG A 47 -4.34 16.04 6.93
N SER A 48 -3.86 17.27 6.89
CA SER A 48 -3.86 18.07 5.66
C SER A 48 -2.96 17.47 4.57
N GLU A 49 -1.76 17.06 4.96
CA GLU A 49 -0.78 16.47 4.04
C GLU A 49 -1.22 15.10 3.56
N PHE A 50 -1.84 14.30 4.43
CA PHE A 50 -2.42 13.03 4.03
C PHE A 50 -3.55 13.19 3.01
N HIS A 51 -4.40 14.23 3.14
CA HIS A 51 -5.42 14.54 2.13
C HIS A 51 -4.78 14.94 0.79
N SER A 52 -3.68 15.71 0.82
CA SER A 52 -2.88 16.04 -0.36
C SER A 52 -2.29 14.79 -1.00
N LEU A 53 -1.69 13.89 -0.20
CA LEU A 53 -1.16 12.61 -0.68
C LEU A 53 -2.22 11.77 -1.38
N LEU A 54 -3.40 11.62 -0.76
CA LEU A 54 -4.51 10.88 -1.38
C LEU A 54 -4.98 11.54 -2.69
N SER A 55 -4.95 12.87 -2.77
CA SER A 55 -5.33 13.61 -3.98
C SER A 55 -4.31 13.42 -5.10
N LEU A 56 -3.01 13.44 -4.79
CA LEU A 56 -1.93 13.17 -5.75
C LEU A 56 -1.99 11.72 -6.23
N ASN A 57 -2.12 10.78 -5.31
CA ASN A 57 -2.25 9.35 -5.63
C ASN A 57 -3.53 9.06 -6.44
N ALA A 58 -4.62 9.78 -6.20
CA ALA A 58 -5.83 9.66 -7.01
C ALA A 58 -5.62 10.14 -8.45
N GLN A 59 -4.86 11.23 -8.65
CA GLN A 59 -4.51 11.76 -9.97
C GLN A 59 -3.64 10.78 -10.77
N ASP A 60 -2.70 10.13 -10.08
CA ASP A 60 -1.82 9.12 -10.68
C ASP A 60 -2.42 7.71 -10.73
N ASN A 61 -3.70 7.54 -10.35
CA ASN A 61 -4.40 6.25 -10.31
C ASN A 61 -3.71 5.18 -9.43
N LEU A 62 -3.07 5.61 -8.34
CA LEU A 62 -2.31 4.75 -7.43
C LEU A 62 -3.22 4.15 -6.36
N GLY A 63 -3.22 2.82 -6.28
CA GLY A 63 -3.91 2.07 -5.24
C GLY A 63 -5.40 2.40 -5.12
N ARG A 64 -5.87 2.61 -3.88
CA ARG A 64 -7.28 2.93 -3.58
C ARG A 64 -7.54 4.42 -3.39
N ALA A 65 -6.55 5.28 -3.62
CA ALA A 65 -6.64 6.70 -3.31
C ALA A 65 -7.80 7.38 -4.06
N GLY A 66 -7.97 7.07 -5.35
CA GLY A 66 -9.10 7.59 -6.14
C GLY A 66 -10.47 7.26 -5.57
N GLN A 67 -10.66 6.05 -5.02
CA GLN A 67 -11.92 5.68 -4.36
C GLN A 67 -12.10 6.43 -3.04
N ILE A 68 -11.03 6.54 -2.24
CA ILE A 68 -11.08 7.23 -0.94
C ILE A 68 -11.46 8.70 -1.12
N VAL A 69 -10.82 9.39 -2.07
CA VAL A 69 -11.13 10.79 -2.41
C VAL A 69 -12.55 10.92 -2.96
N LYS A 70 -12.94 10.07 -3.93
CA LYS A 70 -14.28 10.11 -4.54
C LYS A 70 -15.42 9.97 -3.54
N PHE A 71 -15.23 9.15 -2.51
CA PHE A 71 -16.25 8.94 -1.47
C PHE A 71 -16.07 9.83 -0.23
N GLY A 72 -15.13 10.78 -0.25
CA GLY A 72 -14.86 11.66 0.90
C GLY A 72 -14.45 10.91 2.16
N ARG A 73 -13.73 9.78 2.01
CA ARG A 73 -13.33 8.90 3.12
C ARG A 73 -11.91 9.17 3.61
N GLN A 74 -11.32 10.30 3.25
CA GLN A 74 -9.93 10.65 3.61
C GLN A 74 -9.74 10.65 5.13
N ASP A 75 -10.65 11.29 5.87
CA ASP A 75 -10.58 11.34 7.33
C ASP A 75 -10.74 9.98 8.01
N MET A 76 -11.61 9.14 7.46
CA MET A 76 -11.78 7.78 7.95
C MET A 76 -10.52 6.94 7.69
N ALA A 77 -9.90 7.10 6.52
CA ALA A 77 -8.65 6.42 6.20
C ALA A 77 -7.52 6.90 7.12
N PHE A 78 -7.42 8.22 7.35
CA PHE A 78 -6.47 8.81 8.28
C PHE A 78 -6.60 8.22 9.68
N ASN A 79 -7.80 8.31 10.28
CA ASN A 79 -8.08 7.81 11.63
C ASN A 79 -7.87 6.31 11.80
N ARG A 80 -7.82 5.55 10.71
CA ARG A 80 -7.54 4.12 10.74
C ARG A 80 -6.04 3.83 10.75
N ILE A 81 -5.24 4.75 10.21
CA ILE A 81 -3.78 4.64 10.13
C ILE A 81 -3.13 5.23 11.37
N ASP A 82 -3.57 6.43 11.76
CA ASP A 82 -3.20 7.13 13.01
C ASP A 82 -3.67 6.30 14.20
N ALA A 83 -2.81 5.39 14.65
CA ALA A 83 -3.17 4.33 15.58
C ALA A 83 -2.93 4.75 17.03
N ASP A 84 -1.96 5.64 17.25
CA ASP A 84 -1.69 6.23 18.56
C ASP A 84 -2.50 7.51 18.82
N GLY A 85 -3.13 8.08 17.79
CA GLY A 85 -4.05 9.21 17.91
C GLY A 85 -3.33 10.54 18.09
N ASP A 86 -2.08 10.65 17.65
CA ASP A 86 -1.28 11.86 17.78
C ASP A 86 -1.62 12.93 16.71
N GLY A 87 -2.46 12.57 15.73
CA GLY A 87 -2.90 13.47 14.68
C GLY A 87 -1.94 13.55 13.49
N MET A 88 -0.98 12.63 13.43
CA MET A 88 -0.06 12.43 12.32
C MET A 88 -0.09 10.97 11.86
N VAL A 89 0.46 10.72 10.67
CA VAL A 89 0.64 9.37 10.15
C VAL A 89 2.10 9.20 9.76
N THR A 90 2.78 8.31 10.45
CA THR A 90 4.19 7.98 10.21
C THR A 90 4.34 6.78 9.27
N GLN A 91 5.54 6.60 8.72
CA GLN A 91 5.86 5.39 7.95
C GLN A 91 5.69 4.10 8.77
N GLN A 92 5.98 4.17 10.08
CA GLN A 92 5.87 3.06 11.01
C GLN A 92 4.41 2.60 11.15
N GLU A 93 3.47 3.55 11.23
CA GLU A 93 2.04 3.24 11.30
C GLU A 93 1.49 2.69 9.98
N LEU A 94 1.93 3.24 8.84
CA LEU A 94 1.62 2.68 7.52
C LEU A 94 2.12 1.23 7.38
N GLN A 95 3.33 0.93 7.88
CA GLN A 95 3.88 -0.42 7.88
C GLN A 95 3.17 -1.34 8.87
N ALA A 96 2.73 -0.82 10.03
CA ALA A 96 1.98 -1.59 11.01
C ALA A 96 0.64 -2.08 10.45
N LEU A 97 -0.02 -1.29 9.60
CA LEU A 97 -1.25 -1.69 8.90
C LEU A 97 -1.04 -2.71 7.77
N ALA A 98 0.18 -2.83 7.25
CA ALA A 98 0.49 -3.73 6.14
C ALA A 98 0.79 -5.18 6.61
N ARG A 99 0.86 -5.43 7.92
CA ARG A 99 1.00 -6.75 8.53
C ARG A 99 -0.34 -7.45 8.72
#